data_AF-A0AA42YG47-F1
#
_entry.id   AF-A0AA42YG47-F1
#
_cell.length_a   1.000
_cell.length_b   1.000
_cell.length_c   1.000
_cell.angle_alpha   90.00
_cell.angle_beta   90.00
_cell.angle_gamma   90.00
#
_symmetry.space_group_name_H-M   'P 1'
#
loop_
_entity.id
_entity.type
_entity.pdbx_description
1 polymer ?
#
loop_
_entity_poly.entity_id
_entity_poly.type
_entity_poly.pdbx_seq_one_letter_code
_entity_poly.pdbx_strand_id
1 'polypeptide(L)'
;MKRSKTLIVMTSDDGRIATPAARGGLDHRARGRRARSKGRLRLHQEPASWRGDLRDRGLLEIPVDGEIGIRAARLDRLYGDPADRLIVATALGGHRLVTADRNILDWSGALLTHDAGR
;
A
#
# COMPACT_ATOMS: atom_id res chain seq x y z
N MET A 1 -1.47 -20.40 2.43
CA MET A 1 -1.56 -19.50 1.26
C MET A 1 -2.17 -18.18 1.72
N LYS A 2 -1.37 -17.13 1.94
CA LYS A 2 -1.82 -15.75 2.19
C LYS A 2 -0.79 -14.80 1.57
N ARG A 3 -1.27 -13.91 0.70
CA ARG A 3 -0.48 -12.92 -0.05
C ARG A 3 -0.33 -11.69 0.83
N SER A 4 0.87 -11.11 0.88
CA SER A 4 1.13 -9.87 1.61
C SER A 4 0.87 -8.69 0.69
N LYS A 5 -0.04 -7.79 1.08
CA LYS A 5 -0.37 -6.59 0.30
C LYS A 5 0.46 -5.42 0.78
N THR A 6 1.18 -4.80 -0.16
CA THR A 6 1.74 -3.46 0.01
C THR A 6 0.60 -2.46 -0.16
N LEU A 7 0.34 -1.67 0.88
CA LEU A 7 -0.60 -0.55 0.82
C LEU A 7 0.15 0.70 0.38
N ILE A 8 -0.21 1.22 -0.80
CA ILE A 8 0.10 2.59 -1.21
C ILE A 8 -1.24 3.32 -1.14
N VAL A 9 -1.43 4.20 -0.15
CA VAL A 9 -2.55 5.14 -0.16
C VAL A 9 -2.07 6.38 -0.88
N MET A 10 -2.46 6.53 -2.14
CA MET A 10 -2.35 7.81 -2.84
C MET A 10 -3.70 8.50 -2.72
N THR A 11 -3.75 9.65 -2.05
CA THR A 11 -4.90 10.55 -2.20
C THR A 11 -4.59 11.45 -3.40
N SER A 12 -5.49 11.48 -4.38
CA SER A 12 -5.50 12.49 -5.44
C SER A 12 -6.94 12.98 -5.49
N ASP A 13 -7.12 14.27 -5.21
CA ASP A 13 -8.41 14.96 -5.23
C ASP A 13 -8.86 15.29 -6.66
N ASP A 14 -8.10 14.88 -7.69
CA ASP A 14 -8.35 15.19 -9.10
C ASP A 14 -8.49 13.96 -10.01
N GLY A 15 -8.58 12.75 -9.44
CA GLY A 15 -8.79 11.53 -10.22
C GLY A 15 -7.63 11.16 -11.16
N ARG A 16 -6.46 11.81 -11.01
CA ARG A 16 -5.25 11.48 -11.73
C ARG A 16 -4.33 10.69 -10.82
N ILE A 17 -4.22 9.39 -11.08
CA ILE A 17 -3.12 8.59 -10.54
C ILE A 17 -1.84 9.20 -11.14
N ALA A 18 -1.10 9.96 -10.33
CA ALA A 18 0.26 10.35 -10.66
C ALA A 18 1.07 9.06 -10.73
N THR A 19 1.18 8.48 -11.92
CA THR A 19 2.26 7.56 -12.24
C THR A 19 3.54 8.31 -11.92
N PRO A 20 4.50 7.74 -11.17
CA PRO A 20 5.84 8.29 -11.14
C PRO A 20 6.38 8.15 -12.57
N ALA A 21 6.18 9.18 -13.38
CA ALA A 21 6.80 9.29 -14.67
C ALA A 21 8.31 9.28 -14.40
N ALA A 22 8.95 8.19 -14.80
CA ALA A 22 10.39 8.06 -14.83
C ALA A 22 10.95 9.16 -15.73
N ARG A 23 11.33 10.30 -15.13
CA ARG A 23 12.22 11.29 -15.74
C ARG A 23 13.18 11.76 -14.66
N GLY A 24 14.45 11.41 -14.86
CA GLY A 24 15.55 11.70 -13.94
C GLY A 24 16.25 10.41 -13.55
N GLY A 25 17.40 10.15 -14.17
CA GLY A 25 18.14 8.89 -14.13
C GLY A 25 18.33 8.31 -12.73
N LEU A 26 17.91 7.06 -12.59
CA LEU A 26 18.32 6.21 -11.47
C LEU A 26 19.80 5.90 -11.70
N ASP A 27 20.69 6.50 -10.91
CA ASP A 27 22.09 6.08 -10.87
C ASP A 27 22.14 4.57 -10.57
N HIS A 28 22.59 3.79 -11.56
CA HIS A 28 22.53 2.34 -11.58
C HIS A 28 23.58 1.64 -10.69
N ARG A 29 24.14 2.34 -9.69
CA ARG A 29 25.16 1.76 -8.80
C ARG A 29 24.64 1.49 -7.37
N ALA A 30 23.51 0.80 -7.24
CA ALA A 30 23.08 0.27 -5.95
C ALA A 30 22.96 -1.26 -5.98
N ARG A 31 23.87 -1.93 -5.28
CA ARG A 31 23.77 -3.37 -4.99
C ARG A 31 22.46 -3.60 -4.22
N GLY A 32 21.46 -4.19 -4.90
CA GLY A 32 20.12 -4.39 -4.33
C GLY A 32 20.18 -5.09 -2.97
N ARG A 33 19.57 -4.47 -1.96
CA ARG A 33 19.49 -5.00 -0.60
C ARG A 33 18.16 -5.72 -0.43
N ARG A 34 18.19 -6.91 0.14
CA ARG A 34 16.97 -7.67 0.48
C ARG A 34 16.40 -7.09 1.77
N ALA A 35 15.17 -6.61 1.75
CA ALA A 35 14.40 -6.46 2.99
C ALA A 35 14.18 -7.87 3.56
N ARG A 36 14.78 -8.19 4.72
CA ARG A 36 14.61 -9.48 5.41
C ARG A 36 13.20 -9.51 6.01
N SER A 37 12.37 -10.51 5.70
CA SER A 37 12.47 -11.84 6.33
C SER A 37 12.15 -13.05 5.43
N LYS A 38 11.77 -12.87 4.15
CA LYS A 38 11.48 -14.00 3.22
C LYS A 38 12.07 -13.87 1.81
N GLY A 39 12.89 -12.84 1.55
CA GLY A 39 13.58 -12.67 0.27
C GLY A 39 12.70 -12.38 -0.95
N ARG A 40 11.43 -11.99 -0.74
CA ARG A 40 10.40 -11.79 -1.78
C ARG A 40 10.39 -10.39 -2.39
N LEU A 41 10.98 -9.41 -1.71
CA LEU A 41 11.08 -8.03 -2.19
C LEU A 41 12.55 -7.67 -2.34
N ARG A 42 12.95 -7.35 -3.58
CA ARG A 42 14.26 -6.78 -3.87
C ARG A 42 14.08 -5.27 -3.91
N LEU A 43 14.64 -4.57 -2.94
CA LEU A 43 14.68 -3.12 -2.96
C LEU A 43 16.01 -2.70 -3.55
N HIS A 44 15.97 -1.76 -4.48
CA HIS A 44 17.17 -1.18 -5.08
C HIS A 44 17.90 -0.23 -4.12
N GLN A 45 17.23 0.18 -3.04
CA GLN A 45 17.78 1.04 -1.99
C GLN A 45 17.36 0.55 -0.60
N GLU A 46 17.85 1.20 0.45
CA GLU A 46 17.50 0.91 1.84
C GLU A 46 16.05 1.38 2.13
N PRO A 47 15.24 0.62 2.91
CA PRO A 47 13.83 0.95 3.13
C PRO A 47 13.55 2.35 3.67
N ALA A 48 14.35 2.87 4.61
CA ALA A 48 14.16 4.21 5.13
C ALA A 48 14.47 5.29 4.08
N SER A 49 15.52 5.11 3.26
CA SER A 49 15.78 5.97 2.11
C SER A 49 14.63 5.93 1.09
N TRP A 50 14.13 4.74 0.78
CA TRP A 50 12.99 4.58 -0.14
C TRP A 50 11.73 5.29 0.35
N ARG A 51 11.45 5.16 1.66
CA ARG A 51 10.35 5.88 2.31
C ARG A 51 10.54 7.40 2.22
N GLY A 52 11.76 7.90 2.47
CA GLY A 52 12.10 9.32 2.32
C GLY A 52 11.78 9.84 0.92
N ASP A 53 12.33 9.18 -0.10
CA ASP A 53 12.13 9.56 -1.51
C ASP A 53 10.66 9.58 -1.93
N LEU A 54 9.85 8.64 -1.43
CA LEU A 54 8.41 8.61 -1.71
C LEU A 54 7.68 9.78 -1.06
N ARG A 55 8.01 10.11 0.19
CA ARG A 55 7.43 11.25 0.90
C ARG A 55 7.78 12.57 0.22
N ASP A 56 9.03 12.72 -0.23
CA ASP A 56 9.49 13.90 -0.97
C ASP A 56 8.76 14.06 -2.32
N ARG A 57 8.24 12.95 -2.88
CA ARG A 57 7.41 12.93 -4.09
C ARG A 57 5.92 13.11 -3.81
N GLY A 58 5.53 13.43 -2.58
CA GLY A 58 4.15 13.69 -2.18
C GLY A 58 3.39 12.47 -1.65
N LEU A 59 4.06 11.35 -1.35
CA LEU A 59 3.40 10.25 -0.65
C LEU A 59 3.02 10.71 0.77
N LEU A 60 1.73 10.59 1.09
CA LEU A 60 1.21 10.81 2.43
C LEU A 60 1.14 9.49 3.18
N GLU A 61 1.51 9.53 4.45
CA GLU A 61 1.40 8.40 5.36
C GLU A 61 0.25 8.64 6.32
N ILE A 62 -0.60 7.64 6.47
CA ILE A 62 -1.73 7.68 7.40
C ILE A 62 -1.35 6.85 8.64
N PRO A 63 -1.22 7.47 9.82
CA PRO A 63 -0.98 6.74 11.05
C PRO A 63 -2.14 5.79 11.34
N VAL A 64 -1.83 4.59 11.83
CA VAL A 64 -2.85 3.69 12.38
C VAL A 64 -3.13 4.13 13.81
N ASP A 65 -4.33 4.64 14.06
CA ASP A 65 -4.82 5.02 15.38
C ASP A 65 -5.77 3.96 15.97
N GLY A 66 -6.31 4.24 17.17
CA GLY A 66 -7.23 3.35 17.85
C GLY A 66 -8.55 3.13 17.09
N GLU A 67 -9.05 4.14 16.38
CA GLU A 67 -10.28 4.04 15.60
C GLU A 67 -10.11 3.11 14.39
N ILE A 68 -8.99 3.24 13.68
CA ILE A 68 -8.59 2.31 12.62
C ILE A 68 -8.45 0.89 13.19
N GLY A 69 -7.82 0.75 14.36
CA GLY A 69 -7.67 -0.54 15.04
C GLY A 69 -9.00 -1.22 15.37
N ILE A 70 -9.94 -0.48 15.99
CA ILE A 70 -11.28 -0.96 16.32
C ILE A 70 -12.04 -1.34 15.05
N ARG A 71 -11.97 -0.51 14.00
CA ARG A 71 -12.61 -0.79 12.71
C ARG A 71 -12.04 -2.06 12.08
N ALA A 72 -10.72 -2.24 12.10
CA ALA A 72 -10.06 -3.43 11.57
C ALA A 72 -10.46 -4.71 12.32
N ALA A 73 -10.64 -4.62 13.64
CA ALA A 73 -11.08 -5.75 14.46
C ALA A 73 -12.52 -6.21 14.11
N ARG A 74 -13.36 -5.29 13.62
CA ARG A 74 -14.77 -5.56 13.22
C ARG A 74 -14.93 -6.08 11.78
N LEU A 75 -13.84 -6.24 11.02
CA LEU A 75 -13.86 -6.77 9.65
C LEU A 75 -13.90 -8.31 9.65
N ASP A 76 -14.93 -8.90 10.27
CA ASP A 76 -15.02 -10.34 10.53
C ASP A 76 -15.03 -11.21 9.26
N ARG A 77 -15.50 -10.65 8.13
CA ARG A 77 -15.62 -11.36 6.84
C ARG A 77 -14.51 -11.04 5.85
N LEU A 78 -13.52 -10.22 6.24
CA LEU A 78 -12.37 -9.94 5.38
C LEU A 78 -11.30 -11.02 5.57
N TYR A 79 -11.08 -11.81 4.52
CA TYR A 79 -9.99 -12.78 4.46
C TYR A 79 -8.66 -12.05 4.25
N GLY A 80 -7.77 -12.15 5.23
CA GLY A 80 -6.46 -11.51 5.19
C GLY A 80 -5.64 -11.82 6.42
N ASP A 81 -4.40 -11.35 6.46
CA ASP A 81 -3.67 -11.25 7.72
C ASP A 81 -4.10 -9.97 8.49
N PRO A 82 -3.66 -9.76 9.74
CA PRO A 82 -4.01 -8.55 10.48
C PRO A 82 -3.63 -7.24 9.78
N ALA A 83 -2.56 -7.24 8.97
CA ALA A 83 -2.14 -6.04 8.24
C ALA A 83 -3.15 -5.71 7.11
N ASP A 84 -3.65 -6.71 6.38
CA ASP A 84 -4.70 -6.50 5.38
C ASP A 84 -5.95 -5.82 5.97
N ARG A 85 -6.33 -6.19 7.21
CA ARG A 85 -7.48 -5.59 7.89
C ARG A 85 -7.23 -4.14 8.27
N LEU A 86 -6.04 -3.82 8.78
CA LEU A 86 -5.64 -2.43 9.04
C LEU A 86 -5.67 -1.61 7.75
N ILE A 87 -5.17 -2.16 6.66
CA ILE A 87 -5.16 -1.52 5.34
C ILE A 87 -6.57 -1.17 4.86
N VAL A 88 -7.49 -2.14 4.92
CA VAL A 88 -8.89 -1.93 4.53
C VAL A 88 -9.59 -0.96 5.48
N ALA A 89 -9.38 -1.10 6.79
CA ALA A 89 -9.96 -0.20 7.78
C ALA A 89 -9.51 1.25 7.60
N THR A 90 -8.24 1.48 7.27
CA THR A 90 -7.75 2.82 6.91
C THR A 90 -8.47 3.34 5.67
N ALA A 91 -8.58 2.54 4.60
CA ALA A 91 -9.24 2.97 3.37
C ALA A 91 -10.73 3.27 3.55
N LEU A 92 -11.44 2.53 4.41
CA LEU A 92 -12.84 2.81 4.78
C LEU A 92 -13.02 4.18 5.46
N GLY A 93 -11.95 4.85 5.90
CA GLY A 93 -11.96 6.22 6.40
C GLY A 93 -12.13 7.30 5.32
N GLY A 94 -12.35 6.93 4.05
CA GLY A 94 -12.57 7.86 2.95
C GLY A 94 -11.48 7.86 1.88
N HIS A 95 -10.70 6.78 1.78
CA HIS A 95 -9.63 6.65 0.78
C HIS A 95 -9.93 5.53 -0.21
N ARG A 96 -9.44 5.69 -1.44
CA ARG A 96 -9.44 4.63 -2.45
C ARG A 96 -8.26 3.69 -2.21
N LEU A 97 -8.53 2.40 -2.15
CA LEU A 97 -7.51 1.37 -2.02
C LEU A 97 -7.05 0.88 -3.40
N VAL A 98 -5.77 1.09 -3.71
CA VAL A 98 -5.12 0.51 -4.91
C VAL A 98 -4.46 -0.81 -4.51
N THR A 99 -4.89 -1.92 -5.11
CA THR A 99 -4.33 -3.25 -4.80
C THR A 99 -4.51 -4.23 -5.96
N ALA A 100 -3.58 -5.17 -6.14
CA ALA A 100 -3.72 -6.28 -7.09
C ALA A 100 -4.29 -7.55 -6.43
N ASP A 101 -4.65 -7.49 -5.15
CA ASP A 101 -5.07 -8.67 -4.41
C ASP A 101 -6.58 -8.90 -4.49
N ARG A 102 -6.91 -10.01 -5.14
CA ARG A 102 -8.28 -10.45 -5.44
C ARG A 102 -9.14 -10.63 -4.19
N ASN A 103 -8.58 -11.08 -3.06
CA ASN A 103 -9.38 -11.25 -1.84
C ASN A 103 -9.93 -9.93 -1.29
N ILE A 104 -9.26 -8.80 -1.56
CA ILE A 104 -9.79 -7.47 -1.21
C ILE A 104 -10.62 -6.89 -2.36
N LEU A 105 -10.18 -7.06 -3.62
CA LEU A 105 -10.94 -6.56 -4.78
C LEU A 105 -12.34 -7.18 -4.87
N ASP A 106 -12.46 -8.46 -4.52
CA ASP A 106 -13.71 -9.22 -4.57
C ASP A 106 -14.47 -9.16 -3.23
N TRP A 107 -13.96 -8.42 -2.24
CA TRP A 107 -14.63 -8.27 -0.95
C TRP A 107 -15.89 -7.40 -1.09
N SER A 108 -17.03 -7.92 -0.64
CA SER A 108 -18.35 -7.29 -0.81
C SER A 108 -18.62 -6.09 0.12
N GLY A 109 -17.60 -5.53 0.77
CA GLY A 109 -17.73 -4.35 1.61
C GLY A 109 -17.83 -3.06 0.78
N ALA A 110 -18.26 -1.97 1.41
CA ALA A 110 -18.33 -0.64 0.79
C ALA A 110 -16.93 0.00 0.68
N LEU A 111 -16.02 -0.65 -0.05
CA LEU A 111 -14.64 -0.22 -0.24
C LEU A 111 -14.42 0.27 -1.66
N LEU A 112 -13.99 1.52 -1.81
CA LEU A 112 -13.56 2.04 -3.10
C LEU A 112 -12.20 1.44 -3.46
N THR A 113 -12.15 0.67 -4.54
CA THR A 113 -10.93 0.01 -4.98
C THR A 113 -10.50 0.42 -6.40
N HIS A 114 -9.23 0.21 -6.69
CA HIS A 114 -8.67 0.21 -8.03
C HIS A 114 -7.71 -0.97 -8.16
N ASP A 115 -7.89 -1.75 -9.23
CA ASP A 115 -7.07 -2.93 -9.51
C ASP A 115 -5.73 -2.50 -10.08
N ALA A 116 -4.65 -2.68 -9.32
CA ALA A 116 -3.31 -2.28 -9.76
C ALA A 116 -2.74 -3.15 -10.90
N GLY A 117 -3.42 -4.24 -11.26
CA GLY A 117 -3.03 -5.13 -12.36
C GLY A 117 -3.64 -4.77 -13.72
N ARG A 118 -4.42 -3.70 -13.81
CA ARG A 118 -5.10 -3.23 -15.04
C ARG A 118 -4.88 -1.73 -15.22
#